data_AF-A0A9E2MNI9-F1
#
_entry.id   AF-A0A9E2MNI9-F1
#
_cell.length_a   1.000
_cell.length_b   1.000
_cell.length_c   1.000
_cell.angle_alpha   90.00
_cell.angle_beta   90.00
_cell.angle_gamma   90.00
#
_symmetry.space_group_name_H-M   'P 1'
#
loop_
_entity.id
_entity.type
_entity.pdbx_description
1 polymer ?
#
loop_
_entity_poly.entity_id
_entity_poly.type
_entity_poly.pdbx_seq_one_letter_code
_entity_poly.pdbx_strand_id
1 'polypeptide(L)'
;MSLEDRVIKAIEENLEKRTNVTLNTDLRNDLGLDSFARVIILNALEDEFGITIQDYEFKNINTVAEIVKGLREKFPDLNTRR
;
A
#
# COMPACT_ATOMS: atom_id res chain seq x y z
N MET A 1 -11.77 -8.17 -7.04
CA MET A 1 -11.23 -6.92 -6.47
C MET A 1 -9.96 -6.59 -7.24
N SER A 2 -9.77 -5.32 -7.60
CA SER A 2 -8.52 -4.86 -8.24
C SER A 2 -7.39 -4.79 -7.21
N LEU A 3 -6.13 -4.79 -7.65
CA LEU A 3 -4.97 -4.56 -6.77
C LEU A 3 -5.12 -3.27 -5.96
N GLU A 4 -5.59 -2.21 -6.61
CA GLU A 4 -5.88 -0.89 -6.02
C GLU A 4 -6.80 -1.00 -4.80
N ASP A 5 -7.92 -1.70 -4.98
CA ASP A 5 -8.97 -1.87 -3.99
C ASP A 5 -8.46 -2.63 -2.77
N ARG A 6 -7.65 -3.68 -3.00
CA ARG A 6 -7.03 -4.48 -1.94
C ARG A 6 -5.99 -3.67 -1.16
N VAL A 7 -5.16 -2.89 -1.86
CA VAL A 7 -4.18 -2.00 -1.21
C VAL A 7 -4.90 -0.93 -0.39
N ILE A 8 -5.90 -0.25 -0.96
CA ILE A 8 -6.70 0.75 -0.24
C ILE A 8 -7.31 0.14 1.01
N LYS A 9 -7.92 -1.04 0.88
CA LYS A 9 -8.56 -1.74 1.99
C LYS A 9 -7.56 -2.15 3.07
N ALA A 10 -6.41 -2.72 2.70
CA ALA A 10 -5.36 -3.07 3.66
C ALA A 10 -4.85 -1.83 4.42
N ILE A 11 -4.71 -0.71 3.71
CA ILE A 11 -4.32 0.58 4.30
C ILE A 11 -5.41 1.07 5.27
N GLU A 12 -6.68 1.08 4.86
CA GLU A 12 -7.83 1.49 5.69
C GLU A 12 -8.05 0.59 6.92
N GLU A 13 -7.81 -0.72 6.81
CA GLU A 13 -7.97 -1.66 7.93
C GLU A 13 -6.84 -1.52 8.95
N ASN A 14 -5.64 -1.10 8.52
CA ASN A 14 -4.49 -0.88 9.40
C ASN A 14 -4.40 0.56 9.95
N LEU A 15 -5.09 1.51 9.32
CA LEU A 15 -5.21 2.89 9.81
C LEU A 15 -6.47 3.03 10.64
N GLU A 16 -6.31 3.28 11.94
CA GLU A 16 -7.43 3.46 12.88
C GLU A 16 -8.35 4.65 12.51
N LYS A 17 -7.88 5.55 11.64
CA LYS A 17 -8.67 6.67 11.12
C LYS A 17 -9.46 6.20 9.90
N ARG A 18 -10.80 6.26 10.00
CA ARG A 18 -11.74 6.20 8.87
C ARG A 18 -11.49 7.39 7.92
N THR A 19 -10.43 7.30 7.16
CA THR A 19 -10.01 8.30 6.19
C THR A 19 -10.35 7.70 4.85
N ASN A 20 -11.08 8.42 4.01
CA ASN A 20 -11.44 7.92 2.70
C ASN A 20 -10.17 7.90 1.82
N VAL A 21 -9.49 6.77 1.78
CA VAL A 21 -8.23 6.62 1.06
C VAL A 21 -8.52 6.50 -0.43
N THR A 22 -7.93 7.39 -1.21
CA THR A 22 -8.02 7.38 -2.68
C THR A 22 -6.64 7.22 -3.28
N LEU A 23 -6.57 6.89 -4.58
CA LEU A 23 -5.31 6.80 -5.31
C LEU A 23 -4.49 8.11 -5.26
N ASN A 24 -5.16 9.26 -5.19
CA ASN A 24 -4.52 10.58 -5.07
C ASN A 24 -4.21 10.98 -3.62
N THR A 25 -4.59 10.17 -2.63
CA THR A 25 -4.31 10.46 -1.22
C THR A 25 -2.80 10.39 -0.99
N ASP A 26 -2.26 11.46 -0.41
CA ASP A 26 -0.86 11.52 -0.03
C ASP A 26 -0.65 10.76 1.27
N LEU A 27 0.13 9.69 1.19
CA LEU A 27 0.42 8.82 2.30
C LEU A 27 1.13 9.58 3.42
N ARG A 28 2.06 10.48 3.08
CA ARG A 28 2.84 11.23 4.07
C ARG A 28 2.07 12.40 4.65
N ASN A 29 1.48 13.23 3.80
CA ASN A 29 0.82 14.47 4.23
C ASN A 29 -0.61 14.24 4.72
N ASP A 30 -1.37 13.34 4.08
CA ASP A 30 -2.79 13.14 4.36
C ASP A 30 -3.00 12.05 5.43
N LEU A 31 -2.29 10.93 5.28
CA LEU A 31 -2.36 9.81 6.22
C LEU A 31 -1.32 9.87 7.34
N GLY A 32 -0.32 10.75 7.23
CA GLY A 32 0.73 10.84 8.24
C GLY A 32 1.56 9.57 8.32
N LEU A 33 1.87 8.94 7.17
CA LEU A 33 2.70 7.74 7.12
C LEU A 33 4.13 8.04 7.53
N ASP A 34 4.31 8.03 8.84
CA ASP A 34 5.58 8.02 9.52
C ASP A 34 6.32 6.70 9.26
N SER A 35 7.60 6.68 9.61
CA SER A 35 8.46 5.50 9.44
C SER A 35 7.87 4.24 10.09
N PHE A 36 7.05 4.40 11.13
CA PHE A 36 6.37 3.29 11.81
C PHE A 36 5.14 2.79 11.05
N ALA A 37 4.27 3.69 10.62
CA ALA A 37 3.06 3.33 9.88
C ALA A 37 3.40 2.69 8.52
N ARG A 38 4.53 3.08 7.91
CA ARG A 38 5.07 2.41 6.71
C ARG A 38 5.37 0.94 6.96
N VAL A 39 6.07 0.62 8.05
CA VAL A 39 6.42 -0.77 8.39
C VAL A 39 5.16 -1.60 8.61
N ILE A 40 4.12 -1.02 9.23
CA ILE A 40 2.83 -1.70 9.44
C ILE A 40 2.14 -2.00 8.10
N ILE A 41 2.00 -0.99 7.22
CA ILE A 41 1.38 -1.18 5.90
C ILE A 41 2.18 -2.17 5.05
N LEU A 42 3.51 -2.08 5.07
CA LEU A 42 4.38 -3.01 4.34
C LEU A 42 4.14 -4.45 4.80
N ASN A 43 4.17 -4.71 6.11
CA ASN A 43 3.87 -6.04 6.64
C ASN A 43 2.45 -6.51 6.29
N ALA A 44 1.45 -5.63 6.37
CA ALA A 44 0.08 -5.97 6.00
C ALA A 44 -0.06 -6.32 4.52
N LEU A 45 0.63 -5.60 3.63
CA LEU A 45 0.69 -5.91 2.21
C LEU A 45 1.46 -7.21 1.95
N GLU A 46 2.57 -7.43 2.63
CA GLU A 46 3.34 -8.68 2.54
C GLU A 46 2.49 -9.90 2.93
N ASP A 47 1.70 -9.80 4.01
CA ASP A 47 0.81 -10.87 4.48
C ASP A 47 -0.41 -11.06 3.56
N GLU A 48 -1.10 -9.98 3.19
CA GLU A 48 -2.29 -10.01 2.32
C GLU A 48 -1.98 -10.57 0.92
N PHE A 49 -0.84 -10.19 0.35
CA PHE A 49 -0.46 -10.57 -1.00
C PHE A 49 0.50 -11.77 -1.03
N GLY A 50 1.11 -12.13 0.10
CA GLY A 50 2.12 -13.17 0.20
C GLY A 50 3.40 -12.82 -0.56
N ILE A 51 3.86 -11.58 -0.45
CA ILE A 51 5.07 -11.06 -1.11
C ILE A 51 6.09 -10.59 -0.09
N THR A 52 7.30 -10.28 -0.56
CA THR A 52 8.35 -9.68 0.28
C THR A 52 8.72 -8.32 -0.27
N ILE A 53 8.43 -7.28 0.48
CA ILE A 53 8.65 -5.90 0.11
C ILE A 53 9.83 -5.35 0.89
N GLN A 54 10.82 -4.78 0.20
CA GLN A 54 11.92 -4.10 0.86
C GLN A 54 11.58 -2.64 1.15
N ASP A 55 11.96 -2.14 2.33
CA ASP A 55 11.67 -0.76 2.78
C ASP A 55 12.08 0.31 1.75
N TYR A 56 13.23 0.11 1.08
CA TYR A 56 13.75 1.06 0.08
C TYR A 56 12.88 1.17 -1.18
N GLU A 57 12.11 0.14 -1.52
CA GLU A 57 11.28 0.09 -2.74
C GLU A 57 10.10 1.06 -2.64
N PHE A 58 9.58 1.23 -1.42
CA PHE A 58 8.44 2.10 -1.12
C PHE A 58 8.86 3.39 -0.41
N LYS A 59 10.17 3.59 -0.17
CA LYS A 59 10.71 4.76 0.51
C LYS A 59 10.52 6.08 -0.27
N ASN A 60 10.48 5.99 -1.60
CA ASN A 60 10.26 7.14 -2.48
C ASN A 60 8.79 7.37 -2.85
N ILE A 61 7.88 6.52 -2.35
CA ILE A 61 6.48 6.58 -2.73
C ILE A 61 5.73 7.52 -1.79
N ASN A 62 5.02 8.50 -2.37
CA ASN A 62 4.30 9.50 -1.60
C ASN A 62 2.78 9.31 -1.70
N THR A 63 2.27 8.61 -2.71
CA THR A 63 0.83 8.43 -2.94
C THR A 63 0.43 6.96 -3.02
N VAL A 64 -0.84 6.67 -2.74
CA VAL A 64 -1.40 5.31 -2.87
C VAL A 64 -1.29 4.82 -4.33
N ALA A 65 -1.54 5.69 -5.31
CA ALA A 65 -1.39 5.36 -6.72
C ALA A 65 0.01 4.83 -7.06
N GLU A 66 1.04 5.49 -6.53
CA GLU A 66 2.42 5.07 -6.73
C GLU A 66 2.73 3.74 -6.04
N ILE A 67 2.15 3.45 -4.86
CA ILE A 67 2.30 2.14 -4.20
C ILE A 67 1.74 1.05 -5.10
N VAL A 68 0.51 1.24 -5.55
CA VAL A 68 -0.18 0.26 -6.38
C VAL A 68 0.57 0.05 -7.69
N LYS A 69 1.06 1.12 -8.31
CA LYS A 69 1.85 1.05 -9.53
C LYS A 69 3.17 0.31 -9.30
N GLY A 70 3.89 0.63 -8.23
CA GLY A 70 5.13 -0.04 -7.83
C GLY A 70 4.91 -1.53 -7.61
N LEU A 71 3.88 -1.91 -6.87
CA LEU A 71 3.47 -3.31 -6.67
C LEU A 71 3.12 -4.00 -7.98
N ARG A 72 2.38 -3.32 -8.87
CA ARG A 72 1.97 -3.88 -10.16
C ARG A 72 3.15 -4.13 -11.10
N GLU A 73 4.13 -3.23 -11.12
CA GLU A 73 5.33 -3.36 -11.95
C GLU A 73 6.29 -4.41 -11.38
N LYS A 74 6.43 -4.47 -10.06
CA LYS A 74 7.30 -5.44 -9.37
C LYS A 74 6.73 -6.85 -9.31
N PHE A 75 5.43 -6.96 -9.04
CA PHE A 75 4.73 -8.20 -8.79
C PHE A 75 3.51 -8.33 -9.73
N PRO A 76 3.74 -8.60 -11.02
CA PRO A 76 2.66 -8.80 -11.99
C PRO A 76 1.74 -9.97 -11.61
N ASP A 77 2.24 -10.92 -10.82
CA ASP A 77 1.50 -12.10 -10.32
C ASP A 77 0.37 -11.75 -9.33
N LEU A 78 0.39 -10.57 -8.71
CA LEU A 78 -0.69 -10.15 -7.81
C LEU A 78 -2.00 -9.87 -8.56
N ASN A 79 -1.90 -9.53 -9.84
CA ASN A 79 -3.05 -9.24 -10.68
C ASN A 79 -3.67 -10.51 -11.29
N THR A 80 -2.98 -11.66 -11.21
CA THR A 80 -3.40 -12.93 -11.82
C THR A 80 -3.94 -13.94 -10.82
N ARG A 81 -3.76 -13.73 -9.51
CA ARG A 81 -4.41 -14.53 -8.46
C ARG A 81 -5.91 -14.20 -8.40
N ARG A 82 -6.66 -14.82 -9.30
CA ARG A 82 -8.13 -14.79 -9.39
C ARG A 82 -8.75 -15.92 -8.59
#